data_AF-A0A7J8C6P6-F1
#
_entry.id   AF-A0A7J8C6P6-F1
#
_cell.length_a   1.000
_cell.length_b   1.000
_cell.length_c   1.000
_cell.angle_alpha   90.00
_cell.angle_beta   90.00
_cell.angle_gamma   90.00
#
_symmetry.space_group_name_H-M   'P 1'
#
loop_
_entity.id
_entity.type
_entity.pdbx_description
1 polymer ?
#
loop_
_entity_poly.entity_id
_entity_poly.type
_entity_poly.pdbx_seq_one_letter_code
_entity_poly.pdbx_strand_id
1 'polypeptide(L)'
;MDRGWVSGWGSGAECESERGPPPGPHGCLSSPQALPPFDPRFPNQNQTRNCYQNFLDYHRCVKKMNLRGKSTQPCEYYFRVFHSLCPISWVQRWTEQIQQGTFAGKI
;
A
#
# COMPACT_ATOMS: atom_id res chain seq x y z
N MET A 1 -0.37 -34.22 35.65
CA MET A 1 -1.45 -33.99 36.63
C MET A 1 -0.83 -33.18 37.75
N ASP A 2 -1.06 -31.90 38.01
CA ASP A 2 -1.91 -30.86 37.45
C ASP A 2 -1.27 -29.52 37.87
N ARG A 3 -1.10 -28.56 36.95
CA ARG A 3 -0.79 -27.17 37.34
C ARG A 3 -2.07 -26.36 37.19
N GLY A 4 -2.81 -26.28 38.29
CA GLY A 4 -3.95 -25.38 38.45
C GLY A 4 -3.52 -23.94 38.67
N TRP A 5 -3.90 -23.09 37.73
CA TRP A 5 -4.64 -21.84 37.90
C TRP A 5 -4.26 -20.89 39.05
N VAL A 6 -3.68 -19.73 38.70
CA VAL A 6 -4.13 -18.45 39.27
C VAL A 6 -4.27 -17.42 38.14
N SER A 7 -5.47 -16.85 38.12
CA SER A 7 -6.03 -15.75 37.36
C SER A 7 -5.19 -14.47 37.31
N GLY A 8 -5.18 -13.82 36.14
CA GLY A 8 -4.76 -12.43 35.97
C GLY A 8 -5.24 -11.88 34.63
N TRP A 9 -6.42 -11.25 34.62
CA TRP A 9 -6.83 -10.35 33.53
C TRP A 9 -6.05 -9.05 33.71
N GLY A 10 -5.32 -8.61 32.69
CA GLY A 10 -4.58 -7.36 32.74
C GLY A 10 -3.73 -7.15 31.49
N SER A 11 -4.31 -6.42 30.54
CA SER A 11 -3.68 -5.36 29.75
C SER A 11 -2.23 -5.49 29.29
N GLY A 12 -2.04 -5.37 27.97
CA GLY A 12 -0.99 -4.51 27.44
C GLY A 12 0.25 -5.24 26.93
N ALA A 13 0.68 -4.84 25.74
CA ALA A 13 1.95 -5.19 25.15
C ALA A 13 3.10 -4.65 26.01
N GLU A 14 4.05 -5.50 26.40
CA GLU A 14 5.36 -5.06 26.90
C GLU A 14 6.38 -5.19 25.77
N CYS A 15 6.66 -4.06 25.12
CA CYS A 15 7.90 -3.86 24.38
C CYS A 15 9.00 -3.54 25.40
N GLU A 16 9.91 -4.47 25.63
CA GLU A 16 11.14 -4.23 26.40
C GLU A 16 11.95 -3.10 25.73
N SER A 17 12.02 -1.95 26.42
CA SER A 17 12.89 -0.82 26.14
C SER A 17 13.92 -0.78 27.26
N GLU A 18 15.21 -1.00 26.99
CA GLU A 18 16.31 -0.48 27.83
C GLU A 18 17.67 -0.53 27.07
N ARG A 19 17.82 0.31 26.03
CA ARG A 19 19.06 1.04 25.67
C ARG A 19 18.83 1.95 24.46
N GLY A 20 18.29 3.14 24.73
CA GLY A 20 18.20 4.20 23.74
C GLY A 20 18.12 5.55 24.44
N PRO A 21 18.65 6.64 23.83
CA PRO A 21 18.49 7.98 24.39
C PRO A 21 17.00 8.32 24.54
N PRO A 22 16.61 9.16 25.52
CA PRO A 22 15.21 9.46 25.79
C PRO A 22 14.55 10.09 24.56
N PRO A 23 13.26 9.79 24.29
CA PRO A 23 12.58 10.38 23.16
C PRO A 23 12.49 11.90 23.34
N GLY A 24 12.87 12.64 22.29
CA GLY A 24 12.49 14.04 22.18
C GLY A 24 10.96 14.20 22.15
N PRO A 25 10.43 15.43 22.22
CA PRO A 25 8.99 15.70 22.35
C PRO A 25 8.13 15.24 21.15
N HIS A 26 8.75 14.65 20.12
CA HIS A 26 8.10 14.00 19.01
C HIS A 26 8.56 12.54 18.96
N GLY A 27 7.80 11.65 19.58
CA GLY A 27 7.96 10.20 19.38
C GLY A 27 7.78 9.87 17.90
N CYS A 28 8.76 9.21 17.29
CA CYS A 28 8.71 8.89 15.87
C CYS A 28 8.04 7.54 15.68
N LEU A 29 6.74 7.54 15.37
CA LEU A 29 6.05 6.39 14.78
C LEU A 29 6.84 5.93 13.54
N SER A 30 7.44 4.74 13.59
CA SER A 30 8.06 4.08 12.45
C SER A 30 6.98 3.44 11.56
N SER A 31 6.33 4.27 10.73
CA SER A 31 5.90 3.85 9.38
C SER A 31 5.57 5.07 8.50
N PRO A 32 6.57 5.69 7.85
CA PRO A 32 6.33 6.80 6.93
C PRO A 32 6.05 6.27 5.53
N GLN A 33 4.86 5.74 5.26
CA GLN A 33 4.42 5.49 3.88
C GLN A 33 2.92 5.79 3.71
N ALA A 34 2.45 6.94 4.22
CA ALA A 34 1.11 7.43 3.90
C ALA A 34 1.04 8.05 2.49
N LEU A 35 2.17 8.57 2.00
CA LEU A 35 2.29 9.21 0.69
C LEU A 35 3.29 8.43 -0.18
N PRO A 36 3.04 8.35 -1.50
CA PRO A 36 3.97 7.74 -2.42
C PRO A 36 5.30 8.51 -2.45
N PRO A 37 6.44 7.83 -2.58
CA PRO A 37 7.74 8.49 -2.69
C PRO A 37 7.85 9.29 -3.99
N PHE A 38 8.77 10.26 -4.01
CA PHE A 38 9.11 10.98 -5.23
C PHE A 38 9.64 10.01 -6.31
N ASP A 39 9.04 10.06 -7.50
CA ASP A 39 9.46 9.25 -8.65
C ASP A 39 10.22 10.12 -9.66
N PRO A 40 11.55 9.91 -9.83
CA PRO A 40 12.37 10.69 -10.77
C PRO A 40 11.92 10.61 -12.23
N ARG A 41 11.10 9.62 -12.62
CA ARG A 41 10.51 9.51 -13.96
C ARG A 41 9.45 10.57 -14.22
N PHE A 42 8.88 11.15 -13.17
CA PHE A 42 7.82 12.14 -13.20
C PHE A 42 8.18 13.39 -12.37
N PRO A 43 9.23 14.15 -12.75
CA PRO A 43 9.75 15.26 -11.93
C PRO A 43 8.88 16.53 -11.98
N ASN A 44 7.96 16.62 -12.94
CA ASN A 44 7.14 17.82 -13.17
C ASN A 44 5.95 17.89 -12.21
N GLN A 45 5.40 19.09 -12.00
CA GLN A 45 4.20 19.30 -11.18
C GLN A 45 2.97 18.51 -11.70
N ASN A 46 2.88 18.27 -13.01
CA ASN A 46 1.80 17.45 -13.58
C ASN A 46 2.03 15.96 -13.35
N GLN A 47 1.32 15.40 -12.35
CA GLN A 47 1.40 13.99 -11.94
C GLN A 47 0.42 13.05 -12.67
N THR A 48 -0.26 13.52 -13.72
CA THR A 48 -1.24 12.73 -14.50
C THR A 48 -0.63 11.44 -15.03
N ARG A 49 0.59 11.49 -15.58
CA ARG A 49 1.28 10.32 -16.13
C ARG A 49 1.73 9.35 -15.04
N ASN A 50 2.10 9.87 -13.86
CA ASN A 50 2.46 9.05 -12.70
C ASN A 50 1.25 8.24 -12.22
N CYS A 51 0.11 8.89 -12.03
CA CYS A 51 -1.16 8.23 -11.72
C CYS A 51 -1.51 7.14 -12.74
N TYR A 52 -1.58 7.51 -14.04
CA TYR A 52 -1.98 6.59 -15.10
C TYR A 52 -1.04 5.38 -15.23
N GLN A 53 0.27 5.60 -15.11
CA GLN A 53 1.26 4.52 -15.21
C GLN A 53 1.10 3.51 -14.05
N ASN A 54 0.96 3.99 -12.81
CA ASN A 54 0.80 3.10 -11.66
C ASN A 54 -0.54 2.34 -11.68
N PHE A 55 -1.61 2.94 -12.20
CA PHE A 55 -2.88 2.26 -12.44
C PHE A 55 -2.70 1.08 -13.40
N LEU A 56 -2.05 1.31 -14.56
CA LEU A 56 -1.77 0.25 -15.53
C LEU A 56 -0.87 -0.84 -14.96
N ASP A 57 0.18 -0.46 -14.22
CA ASP A 57 1.15 -1.40 -13.67
C ASP A 57 0.53 -2.30 -12.60
N TYR A 58 -0.40 -1.78 -11.79
CA TYR A 58 -1.20 -2.59 -10.88
C TYR A 58 -1.99 -3.67 -11.63
N HIS A 59 -2.79 -3.28 -12.62
CA HIS A 59 -3.64 -4.21 -13.36
C HIS A 59 -2.83 -5.25 -14.14
N ARG A 60 -1.72 -4.84 -14.77
CA ARG A 60 -0.78 -5.77 -15.43
C ARG A 60 -0.13 -6.74 -14.43
N CYS A 61 0.29 -6.23 -13.28
CA CYS A 61 0.90 -7.03 -12.23
C CYS A 61 -0.09 -8.09 -11.73
N VAL A 62 -1.31 -7.69 -11.38
CA VAL A 62 -2.37 -8.60 -10.90
C VAL A 62 -2.68 -9.65 -11.96
N LYS A 63 -2.87 -9.25 -13.22
CA LYS A 63 -3.10 -10.20 -14.33
C LYS A 63 -1.96 -11.20 -14.45
N LYS A 64 -0.70 -10.75 -14.42
CA LYS A 64 0.48 -11.60 -14.49
C LYS A 64 0.62 -12.54 -13.28
N MET A 65 0.28 -12.08 -12.07
CA MET A 65 0.33 -12.90 -10.87
C MET A 65 -0.77 -13.97 -10.87
N ASN A 66 -1.99 -13.59 -11.26
CA ASN A 66 -3.13 -14.51 -11.38
C ASN A 66 -2.86 -15.62 -12.41
N LEU A 67 -2.30 -15.27 -13.58
CA LEU A 67 -1.90 -16.27 -14.59
C LEU A 67 -0.84 -17.25 -14.08
N ARG A 68 0.01 -16.83 -13.14
CA ARG A 68 1.05 -17.67 -12.54
C ARG A 68 0.59 -18.39 -11.28
N GLY A 69 -0.65 -18.16 -10.82
CA GLY A 69 -1.15 -18.65 -9.53
C GLY A 69 -0.34 -18.17 -8.31
N LYS A 70 0.27 -16.97 -8.40
CA LYS A 70 1.10 -16.40 -7.32
C LYS A 70 0.35 -15.33 -6.53
N SER A 71 0.84 -15.01 -5.34
CA SER A 71 0.29 -13.92 -4.52
C SER A 71 0.39 -12.57 -5.23
N THR A 72 -0.65 -11.75 -5.06
CA THR A 72 -0.72 -10.36 -5.57
C THR A 72 0.00 -9.35 -4.70
N GLN A 73 0.63 -9.79 -3.60
CA GLN A 73 1.38 -8.96 -2.66
C GLN A 73 2.40 -8.02 -3.34
N PRO A 74 3.17 -8.43 -4.37
CA PRO A 74 4.09 -7.53 -5.05
C PRO A 74 3.39 -6.37 -5.78
N CYS A 75 2.10 -6.50 -6.08
CA CYS A 75 1.31 -5.48 -6.78
C CYS A 75 0.76 -4.41 -5.83
N GLU A 76 0.79 -4.63 -4.52
CA GLU A 76 0.23 -3.71 -3.51
C GLU A 76 0.94 -2.36 -3.47
N TYR A 77 2.22 -2.32 -3.85
CA TYR A 77 2.94 -1.06 -4.02
C TYR A 77 2.21 -0.15 -5.01
N TYR A 78 1.91 -0.65 -6.20
CA TYR A 78 1.24 0.12 -7.24
C TYR A 78 -0.16 0.56 -6.81
N PHE A 79 -0.88 -0.33 -6.10
CA PHE A 79 -2.19 -0.01 -5.53
C PHE A 79 -2.14 1.23 -4.63
N ARG A 80 -1.22 1.24 -3.66
CA ARG A 80 -1.06 2.38 -2.76
C ARG A 80 -0.70 3.67 -3.51
N VAL A 81 0.21 3.57 -4.50
CA VAL A 81 0.67 4.75 -5.24
C VAL A 81 -0.46 5.37 -6.08
N PHE A 82 -1.15 4.58 -6.92
CA PHE A 82 -2.21 5.16 -7.75
C PHE A 82 -3.42 5.59 -6.92
N HIS A 83 -3.74 4.89 -5.82
CA HIS A 83 -4.82 5.28 -4.93
C HIS A 83 -4.58 6.64 -4.27
N SER A 84 -3.32 6.98 -3.97
CA SER A 84 -2.97 8.28 -3.40
C SER A 84 -2.83 9.39 -4.45
N LEU A 85 -2.45 9.08 -5.69
CA LEU A 85 -2.21 10.09 -6.75
C LEU A 85 -3.41 10.37 -7.63
N CYS A 86 -4.24 9.37 -7.91
CA CYS A 86 -5.28 9.46 -8.90
C CYS A 86 -6.58 10.07 -8.34
N PRO A 87 -7.25 10.95 -9.10
CA PRO A 87 -8.64 11.31 -8.81
C PRO A 87 -9.54 10.06 -8.82
N ILE A 88 -10.41 9.93 -7.82
CA ILE A 88 -11.32 8.77 -7.69
C ILE A 88 -12.19 8.60 -8.95
N SER A 89 -12.65 9.71 -9.54
CA SER A 89 -13.46 9.70 -10.76
C SER A 89 -12.75 9.07 -11.97
N TRP A 90 -11.41 9.22 -12.07
CA TRP A 90 -10.63 8.59 -13.13
C TRP A 90 -10.52 7.09 -12.91
N VAL A 91 -10.21 6.69 -11.68
CA VAL A 91 -10.10 5.27 -11.31
C VAL A 91 -11.41 4.55 -11.57
N GLN A 92 -12.55 5.09 -11.11
CA GLN A 92 -13.88 4.51 -11.33
C GLN A 92 -14.17 4.32 -12.83
N ARG A 93 -14.00 5.37 -13.63
CA ARG A 93 -14.22 5.32 -15.08
C ARG A 93 -13.34 4.28 -15.77
N TRP A 94 -12.05 4.23 -15.44
CA TRP A 94 -11.15 3.24 -16.04
C TRP A 94 -11.49 1.82 -15.58
N THR A 95 -11.85 1.63 -14.32
CA THR A 95 -12.31 0.34 -13.79
C THR A 95 -13.57 -0.14 -14.51
N GLU A 96 -14.56 0.72 -14.74
CA GLU A 96 -15.75 0.40 -15.54
C GLU A 96 -15.39 0.01 -16.98
N GLN A 97 -14.50 0.76 -17.63
CA GLN A 97 -14.02 0.45 -18.98
C GLN A 97 -13.30 -0.91 -19.03
N ILE A 98 -12.55 -1.27 -17.98
CA ILE A 98 -11.89 -2.59 -17.88
C ILE A 98 -12.95 -3.70 -17.75
N GLN A 99 -13.97 -3.51 -16.92
CA GLN A 99 -15.06 -4.48 -16.75
C GLN A 99 -15.86 -4.67 -18.05
N GLN A 100 -16.08 -3.59 -18.79
CA GLN A 100 -16.79 -3.60 -20.08
C GLN A 100 -15.91 -4.07 -21.26
N GLY A 101 -14.60 -4.24 -21.07
CA GLY A 101 -13.66 -4.56 -22.14
C GLY A 101 -13.44 -3.44 -23.16
N THR A 102 -13.80 -2.19 -22.84
CA THR A 102 -13.67 -1.02 -23.72
C THR A 102 -12.46 -0.15 -23.39
N PHE A 103 -11.64 -0.56 -22.42
CA PHE A 103 -10.44 0.18 -22.00
C PHE A 103 -9.38 0.23 -23.11
N ALA A 104 -8.97 1.44 -23.49
CA ALA A 104 -7.99 1.66 -24.57
C ALA A 104 -6.54 1.30 -24.19
N GLY A 105 -6.23 1.22 -22.89
CA GLY A 105 -4.89 0.90 -22.42
C GLY A 105 -4.60 -0.60 -22.45
N LYS A 106 -3.34 -0.96 -22.74
CA LYS A 106 -2.88 -2.37 -22.74
C LYS A 106 -2.64 -2.85 -21.31
N ILE A 107 -3.48 -3.78 -20.82
CA ILE A 107 -3.38 -4.45 -19.51
C ILE A 107 -3.21 -5.96 -19.61
#